data_AF-A0A973B9Z7-F1
#
_entry.id   AF-A0A973B9Z7-F1
#
_cell.length_a   1.000
_cell.length_b   1.000
_cell.length_c   1.000
_cell.angle_alpha   90.00
_cell.angle_beta   90.00
_cell.angle_gamma   90.00
#
_symmetry.space_group_name_H-M   'P 1'
#
loop_
_entity.id
_entity.type
_entity.pdbx_description
1 polymer ?
#
loop_
_entity_poly.entity_id
_entity_poly.type
_entity_poly.pdbx_seq_one_letter_code
_entity_poly.pdbx_strand_id
1 'polypeptide(L)'
;MKLTHIYIFFISLFFATHSILAQEAEKTTDSTETGYKQRYGIRFGVDISKPIRSLLDNNYTGLELVADYRFSKKFYIAGEIGNEKRLTDDDQLNFESSGSYIKLGVDYNAYDNWLNMGNSIYVGLRYAFSTFKHTLNSYNIYNTDFYWAEDLLMN
;
A
#
# COMPACT_ATOMS: atom_id res chain seq x y z
N MET A 1 41.32 19.12 -15.78
CA MET A 1 40.62 18.01 -15.08
C MET A 1 39.24 18.52 -14.67
N LYS A 2 38.16 17.91 -15.16
CA LYS A 2 36.78 18.30 -14.84
C LYS A 2 36.34 17.62 -13.54
N LEU A 3 35.80 18.40 -12.60
CA LEU A 3 35.22 17.91 -11.35
C LEU A 3 33.81 17.36 -11.62
N THR A 4 33.61 16.05 -11.40
CA THR A 4 32.30 15.39 -11.41
C THR A 4 31.58 15.66 -10.10
N HIS A 5 30.38 16.23 -10.18
CA HIS A 5 29.51 16.47 -9.03
C HIS A 5 28.73 15.20 -8.70
N ILE A 6 28.94 14.66 -7.50
CA ILE A 6 28.17 13.53 -6.95
C ILE A 6 27.11 14.13 -6.02
N TYR A 7 25.82 13.98 -6.38
CA TYR A 7 24.71 14.35 -5.51
C TYR A 7 24.41 13.20 -4.55
N ILE A 8 24.86 13.32 -3.30
CA ILE A 8 24.48 12.40 -2.21
C ILE A 8 23.14 12.87 -1.64
N PHE A 9 22.07 12.15 -1.94
CA PHE A 9 20.75 12.38 -1.36
C PHE A 9 20.77 11.97 0.13
N PHE A 10 20.92 12.92 1.04
CA PHE A 10 20.58 12.74 2.45
C PHE A 10 19.07 12.94 2.60
N ILE A 11 18.30 11.85 2.67
CA ILE A 11 16.93 11.93 3.20
C ILE A 11 17.05 12.03 4.72
N SER A 12 17.13 13.27 5.22
CA SER A 12 16.97 13.57 6.64
C SER A 12 15.49 13.38 7.00
N LEU A 13 15.19 12.34 7.78
CA LEU A 13 13.87 12.09 8.34
C LEU A 13 13.55 13.18 9.37
N PHE A 14 12.96 14.29 8.91
CA PHE A 14 12.56 15.41 9.75
C PHE A 14 11.28 15.01 10.50
N PHE A 15 11.41 14.48 11.72
CA PHE A 15 10.30 14.31 12.66
C PHE A 15 9.83 15.68 13.15
N ALA A 16 8.99 16.35 12.35
CA ALA A 16 8.26 17.52 12.83
C ALA A 16 7.10 17.06 13.71
N THR A 17 7.31 17.07 15.02
CA THR A 17 6.24 16.91 16.03
C THR A 17 5.30 18.11 15.96
N HIS A 18 4.29 18.05 15.09
CA HIS A 18 3.16 18.97 15.17
C HIS A 18 2.16 18.39 16.15
N SER A 19 2.11 18.96 17.35
CA SER A 19 1.04 18.71 18.31
C SER A 19 -0.24 19.35 17.76
N ILE A 20 -1.03 18.57 17.00
CA ILE A 20 -2.40 18.96 16.65
C ILE A 20 -3.22 18.82 17.94
N LEU A 21 -3.44 19.94 18.63
CA LEU A 21 -4.47 20.03 19.67
C LEU A 21 -5.83 19.98 18.98
N ALA A 22 -6.44 18.81 18.95
CA ALA A 22 -7.87 18.68 18.67
C ALA A 22 -8.64 19.22 19.88
N GLN A 23 -9.58 20.14 19.66
CA GLN A 23 -10.52 20.57 20.70
C GLN A 23 -11.41 19.39 21.09
N GLU A 24 -11.31 18.97 22.34
CA GLU A 24 -12.25 18.03 22.94
C GLU A 24 -13.52 18.79 23.32
N ALA A 25 -14.62 18.52 22.63
CA ALA A 25 -15.94 19.01 23.05
C ALA A 25 -16.32 18.28 24.34
N GLU A 26 -16.63 19.03 25.41
CA GLU A 26 -17.09 18.48 26.68
C GLU A 26 -18.29 17.55 26.46
N LYS A 27 -18.08 16.24 26.68
CA LYS A 27 -19.18 15.27 26.80
C LYS A 27 -19.77 15.40 28.21
N THR A 28 -20.94 16.03 28.30
CA THR A 28 -21.81 15.92 29.47
C THR A 28 -22.07 14.44 29.77
N THR A 29 -21.64 13.99 30.95
CA THR A 29 -21.76 12.60 31.39
C THR A 29 -23.16 12.40 31.96
N ASP A 30 -24.06 11.85 31.17
CA ASP A 30 -25.33 11.36 31.69
C ASP A 30 -25.15 9.90 32.14
N SER A 31 -25.28 9.71 33.44
CA SER A 31 -25.04 8.45 34.15
C SER A 31 -26.16 7.45 33.87
N THR A 32 -25.98 6.58 32.88
CA THR A 32 -26.66 5.27 32.84
C THR A 32 -25.68 4.19 32.37
N GLU A 33 -24.97 3.63 33.35
CA GLU A 33 -24.17 2.42 33.17
C GLU A 33 -25.08 1.21 32.90
N THR A 34 -25.38 0.97 31.61
CA THR A 34 -25.67 -0.39 31.15
C THR A 34 -24.46 -0.84 30.35
N GLY A 35 -23.67 -1.74 30.95
CA GLY A 35 -22.42 -2.25 30.38
C GLY A 35 -22.65 -3.03 29.08
N TYR A 36 -22.80 -2.32 27.97
CA TYR A 36 -22.84 -2.89 26.64
C TYR A 36 -21.45 -3.46 26.30
N LYS A 37 -21.32 -4.78 26.37
CA LYS A 37 -20.14 -5.51 25.85
C LYS A 37 -20.14 -5.42 24.32
N GLN A 38 -19.32 -4.53 23.76
CA GLN A 38 -19.05 -4.49 22.32
C GLN A 38 -18.43 -5.82 21.88
N ARG A 39 -19.01 -6.45 20.86
CA ARG A 39 -18.58 -7.75 20.35
C ARG A 39 -17.26 -7.62 19.58
N TYR A 40 -16.37 -8.59 19.77
CA TYR A 40 -15.23 -8.83 18.89
C TYR A 40 -15.76 -9.23 17.52
N GLY A 41 -15.17 -8.69 16.45
CA GLY A 41 -15.64 -8.89 15.09
C GLY A 41 -14.48 -9.08 14.12
N ILE A 42 -14.70 -9.94 13.15
CA ILE A 42 -13.82 -10.13 11.99
C ILE A 42 -14.45 -9.38 10.82
N ARG A 43 -13.63 -8.70 10.03
CA ARG A 43 -14.02 -8.04 8.78
C ARG A 43 -13.26 -8.70 7.64
N PHE A 44 -13.95 -8.94 6.53
CA PHE A 44 -13.34 -9.40 5.30
C PHE A 44 -13.80 -8.49 4.17
N GLY A 45 -12.90 -8.23 3.23
CA GLY A 45 -13.18 -7.37 2.09
C GLY A 45 -12.27 -7.68 0.92
N VAL A 46 -12.51 -6.95 -0.16
CA VAL A 46 -11.70 -6.96 -1.38
C VAL A 46 -11.38 -5.51 -1.69
N ASP A 47 -10.13 -5.21 -2.02
CA ASP A 47 -9.79 -3.89 -2.55
C ASP A 47 -10.19 -3.82 -4.02
N ILE A 48 -11.30 -3.13 -4.28
CA ILE A 48 -11.89 -2.94 -5.60
C ILE A 48 -11.01 -2.03 -6.49
N SER A 49 -10.07 -1.28 -5.90
CA SER A 49 -9.16 -0.43 -6.67
C SER A 49 -8.33 -1.24 -7.67
N LYS A 50 -7.93 -2.47 -7.32
CA LYS A 50 -7.09 -3.33 -8.18
C LYS A 50 -7.86 -3.86 -9.39
N PRO A 51 -9.07 -4.46 -9.25
CA PRO A 51 -9.91 -4.81 -10.38
C PRO A 51 -10.28 -3.61 -11.25
N ILE A 52 -10.67 -2.47 -10.67
CA ILE A 52 -11.00 -1.26 -11.47
C ILE A 52 -9.79 -0.83 -12.28
N ARG A 53 -8.60 -0.78 -11.68
CA ARG A 53 -7.37 -0.44 -12.41
C ARG A 53 -7.09 -1.44 -13.53
N SER A 54 -7.34 -2.73 -13.31
CA SER A 54 -7.18 -3.77 -14.34
C SER A 54 -8.14 -3.59 -15.52
N LEU A 55 -9.30 -2.98 -15.30
CA LEU A 55 -10.25 -2.65 -16.38
C LEU A 55 -9.84 -1.37 -17.15
N LEU A 56 -9.15 -0.44 -16.49
CA LEU A 56 -8.71 0.82 -17.10
C LEU A 56 -7.35 0.70 -17.80
N ASP A 57 -6.50 -0.21 -17.33
CA ASP A 57 -5.14 -0.43 -17.82
C ASP A 57 -4.98 -1.90 -18.24
N ASN A 58 -4.99 -2.14 -19.56
CA ASN A 58 -4.83 -3.48 -20.14
C ASN A 58 -3.50 -4.15 -19.79
N ASN A 59 -2.49 -3.37 -19.40
CA ASN A 59 -1.17 -3.86 -19.01
C ASN A 59 -1.08 -4.17 -17.52
N TYR A 60 -2.17 -4.02 -16.76
CA TYR A 60 -2.23 -4.28 -15.33
C TYR A 60 -3.31 -5.29 -14.98
N THR A 61 -2.99 -6.20 -14.07
CA THR A 61 -3.96 -7.10 -13.45
C THR A 61 -3.63 -7.24 -11.98
N GLY A 62 -4.62 -7.09 -11.12
CA GLY A 62 -4.42 -7.22 -9.69
C GLY A 62 -5.68 -7.54 -8.93
N LEU A 63 -5.50 -8.26 -7.82
CA LEU A 63 -6.54 -8.55 -6.84
C LEU A 63 -5.93 -8.48 -5.45
N GLU A 64 -6.63 -7.87 -4.51
CA GLU A 64 -6.22 -7.81 -3.11
C GLU A 64 -7.42 -8.12 -2.20
N LEU A 65 -7.20 -9.04 -1.26
CA LEU A 65 -8.14 -9.44 -0.22
C LEU A 65 -7.67 -8.86 1.10
N VAL A 66 -8.61 -8.34 1.88
CA VAL A 66 -8.34 -7.71 3.18
C VAL A 66 -9.10 -8.42 4.28
N ALA A 67 -8.47 -8.57 5.44
CA ALA A 67 -9.03 -9.22 6.62
C ALA A 67 -8.56 -8.52 7.89
N ASP A 68 -9.51 -8.03 8.69
CA ASP A 68 -9.22 -7.34 9.95
C ASP A 68 -9.85 -8.07 11.13
N TYR A 69 -9.10 -8.23 12.20
CA TYR A 69 -9.56 -8.75 13.47
C TYR A 69 -9.51 -7.66 14.55
N ARG A 70 -10.67 -7.33 15.11
CA ARG A 70 -10.74 -6.44 16.28
C ARG A 70 -10.29 -7.21 17.52
N PHE A 71 -9.17 -6.83 18.13
CA PHE A 71 -8.69 -7.43 19.38
C PHE A 71 -8.92 -6.55 20.62
N SER A 72 -9.14 -5.24 20.44
CA SER A 72 -9.49 -4.32 21.52
C SER A 72 -10.61 -3.36 21.05
N LYS A 73 -11.20 -2.58 21.96
CA LYS A 73 -12.29 -1.64 21.62
C LYS A 73 -11.89 -0.67 20.49
N LYS A 74 -10.63 -0.25 20.49
CA LYS A 74 -10.07 0.70 19.51
C LYS A 74 -9.04 0.09 18.56
N PHE A 75 -8.51 -1.11 18.84
CA PHE A 75 -7.43 -1.67 18.03
C PHE A 75 -7.85 -2.88 17.20
N TYR A 76 -7.32 -2.94 15.98
CA TYR A 76 -7.51 -4.02 15.02
C TYR A 76 -6.15 -4.51 14.54
N ILE A 77 -6.04 -5.81 14.36
CA ILE A 77 -4.96 -6.42 13.57
C ILE A 77 -5.50 -6.58 12.16
N ALA A 78 -4.73 -6.16 11.18
CA ALA A 78 -5.13 -6.20 9.79
C ALA A 78 -4.13 -7.02 8.98
N GLY A 79 -4.67 -7.79 8.06
CA GLY A 79 -3.92 -8.60 7.11
C GLY A 79 -4.49 -8.39 5.71
N GLU A 80 -3.62 -8.16 4.75
CA GLU A 80 -3.99 -8.00 3.35
C GLU A 80 -3.12 -8.95 2.54
N ILE A 81 -3.71 -9.65 1.57
CA ILE A 81 -2.97 -10.49 0.63
C ILE A 81 -3.38 -10.12 -0.78
N GLY A 82 -2.39 -9.88 -1.64
CA GLY A 82 -2.64 -9.46 -3.00
C GLY A 82 -1.70 -10.14 -3.99
N ASN A 83 -2.17 -10.20 -5.23
CA ASN A 83 -1.37 -10.60 -6.38
C ASN A 83 -1.48 -9.50 -7.43
N GLU A 84 -0.34 -9.14 -8.02
CA GLU A 84 -0.25 -8.11 -9.05
C GLU A 84 0.66 -8.55 -10.18
N LYS A 85 0.20 -8.26 -11.40
CA LYS A 85 0.93 -8.43 -12.64
C LYS A 85 0.88 -7.11 -13.41
N ARG A 86 2.04 -6.65 -13.87
CA ARG A 86 2.19 -5.44 -14.66
C ARG A 86 3.15 -5.68 -15.81
N LEU A 87 2.69 -5.43 -17.03
CA LEU A 87 3.53 -5.32 -18.21
C LEU A 87 3.98 -3.85 -18.33
N THR A 88 5.28 -3.62 -18.44
CA THR A 88 5.83 -2.31 -18.79
C THR A 88 6.41 -2.44 -20.18
N ASP A 89 5.76 -1.77 -21.12
CA ASP A 89 6.15 -1.75 -22.52
C ASP A 89 6.73 -0.36 -22.81
N ASP A 90 8.05 -0.28 -22.87
CA ASP A 90 8.82 0.92 -23.19
C ASP A 90 9.68 0.63 -24.43
N ASP A 91 9.96 1.65 -25.24
CA ASP A 91 10.64 1.51 -26.54
C ASP A 91 12.04 0.87 -26.42
N GLN A 92 12.66 0.99 -25.25
CA GLN A 92 13.97 0.43 -24.94
C GLN A 92 13.92 -0.83 -24.06
N LEU A 93 12.84 -1.05 -23.33
CA LEU A 93 12.80 -2.09 -22.30
C LEU A 93 11.38 -2.58 -22.07
N ASN A 94 11.10 -3.81 -22.48
CA ASN A 94 9.84 -4.48 -22.23
C ASN A 94 10.03 -5.53 -21.13
N PHE A 95 9.35 -5.34 -19.99
CA PHE A 95 9.42 -6.28 -18.88
C PHE A 95 8.06 -6.52 -18.23
N GLU A 96 7.82 -7.77 -17.88
CA GLU A 96 6.68 -8.18 -17.07
C GLU A 96 7.10 -8.37 -15.62
N SER A 97 6.40 -7.72 -14.69
CA SER A 97 6.57 -7.90 -13.25
C SER A 97 5.33 -8.57 -12.68
N SER A 98 5.48 -9.78 -12.14
CA SER A 98 4.37 -10.55 -11.56
C SER A 98 4.75 -11.12 -10.21
N GLY A 99 3.87 -10.99 -9.23
CA GLY A 99 4.16 -11.44 -7.88
C GLY A 99 3.02 -11.27 -6.90
N SER A 100 3.26 -11.77 -5.69
CA SER A 100 2.30 -11.70 -4.60
C SER A 100 2.92 -10.99 -3.41
N TYR A 101 2.07 -10.35 -2.63
CA TYR A 101 2.46 -9.68 -1.40
C TYR A 101 1.48 -9.98 -0.28
N ILE A 102 2.00 -9.87 0.92
CA ILE A 102 1.23 -9.88 2.15
C ILE A 102 1.56 -8.61 2.93
N LYS A 103 0.54 -7.95 3.46
CA LYS A 103 0.68 -6.81 4.36
C LYS A 103 0.09 -7.20 5.69
N LEU A 104 0.79 -6.87 6.77
CA LEU A 104 0.36 -7.12 8.14
C LEU A 104 0.49 -5.81 8.92
N GLY A 105 -0.47 -5.54 9.79
CA GLY A 105 -0.43 -4.29 10.53
C GLY A 105 -1.45 -4.18 11.65
N VAL A 106 -1.48 -2.98 12.22
CA VAL A 106 -2.37 -2.62 13.33
C VAL A 106 -3.06 -1.31 13.00
N ASP A 107 -4.36 -1.25 13.26
CA ASP A 107 -5.15 -0.03 13.16
C ASP A 107 -5.64 0.42 14.53
N TYR A 108 -5.59 1.73 14.76
CA TYR A 108 -6.23 2.42 15.86
C TYR A 108 -7.43 3.21 15.35
N ASN A 109 -8.63 2.83 15.80
CA ASN A 109 -9.85 3.58 15.56
C ASN A 109 -9.89 4.79 16.51
N ALA A 110 -9.65 5.97 15.94
CA ALA A 110 -9.70 7.25 16.62
C ALA A 110 -11.14 7.75 16.87
N TYR A 111 -12.14 7.11 16.25
CA TYR A 111 -13.53 7.49 16.43
C TYR A 111 -14.18 6.75 17.61
N ASP A 112 -14.67 7.54 18.58
CA ASP A 112 -15.51 7.02 19.64
C ASP A 112 -16.94 6.84 19.15
N ASN A 113 -17.23 5.62 18.72
CA ASN A 113 -18.58 5.20 18.38
C ASN A 113 -19.51 5.37 19.58
N TRP A 114 -20.56 6.18 19.43
CA TRP A 114 -21.70 6.15 20.35
C TRP A 114 -22.38 4.78 20.30
N LEU A 115 -23.24 4.52 21.30
CA LEU A 115 -24.03 3.28 21.38
C LEU A 115 -24.67 2.99 20.02
N ASN A 116 -24.41 1.78 19.49
CA ASN A 116 -24.91 1.26 18.23
C ASN A 116 -24.34 1.86 16.92
N MET A 117 -23.33 2.74 16.97
CA MET A 117 -22.63 3.21 15.76
C MET A 117 -21.49 2.26 15.36
N GLY A 118 -21.42 1.92 14.06
CA GLY A 118 -20.41 1.04 13.48
C GLY A 118 -19.30 1.75 12.72
N ASN A 119 -19.21 3.07 12.82
CA ASN A 119 -18.28 3.89 12.05
C ASN A 119 -16.84 3.67 12.50
N SER A 120 -15.88 3.93 11.62
CA SER A 120 -14.48 3.75 11.92
C SER A 120 -13.69 4.83 11.20
N ILE A 121 -13.05 5.72 11.97
CA ILE A 121 -12.00 6.60 11.45
C ILE A 121 -10.74 6.07 12.10
N TYR A 122 -9.87 5.47 11.30
CA TYR A 122 -8.72 4.76 11.82
C TYR A 122 -7.43 5.29 11.21
N VAL A 123 -6.38 5.23 12.00
CA VAL A 123 -5.01 5.41 11.57
C VAL A 123 -4.28 4.12 11.87
N GLY A 124 -3.47 3.67 10.93
CA GLY A 124 -2.82 2.37 11.04
C GLY A 124 -1.42 2.37 10.47
N LEU A 125 -0.67 1.36 10.88
CA LEU A 125 0.65 1.05 10.33
C LEU A 125 0.57 -0.33 9.69
N ARG A 126 1.12 -0.43 8.48
CA ARG A 126 1.19 -1.67 7.68
C ARG A 126 2.64 -1.94 7.34
N TYR A 127 3.07 -3.17 7.53
CA TYR A 127 4.34 -3.69 7.04
C TYR A 127 4.07 -4.69 5.92
N ALA A 128 4.73 -4.53 4.78
CA ALA A 128 4.51 -5.35 3.60
C ALA A 128 5.72 -6.24 3.30
N PHE A 129 5.46 -7.50 2.98
CA PHE A 129 6.42 -8.42 2.38
C PHE A 129 5.92 -8.81 1.00
N SER A 130 6.80 -8.82 0.02
CA SER A 130 6.42 -9.11 -1.37
C SER A 130 7.48 -9.92 -2.09
N THR A 131 7.03 -10.86 -2.91
CA THR A 131 7.89 -11.65 -3.79
C THR A 131 7.44 -11.42 -5.22
N PHE A 132 8.32 -10.81 -6.01
CA PHE A 132 8.08 -10.53 -7.42
C PHE A 132 9.10 -11.26 -8.29
N LYS A 133 8.63 -11.73 -9.44
CA LYS A 133 9.44 -12.20 -10.54
C LYS A 133 9.35 -11.19 -11.67
N HIS A 134 10.49 -10.89 -12.26
CA HIS A 134 10.60 -10.00 -13.40
C HIS A 134 11.06 -10.83 -14.61
N THR A 135 10.28 -10.79 -15.68
CA THR A 135 10.62 -11.40 -16.96
C THR A 135 10.93 -10.28 -17.94
N LEU A 136 12.16 -10.23 -18.42
CA LEU A 136 12.57 -9.30 -19.49
C LEU A 136 12.17 -9.91 -20.83
N ASN A 137 11.29 -9.25 -21.57
CA ASN A 137 10.79 -9.71 -22.86
C ASN A 137 11.68 -9.22 -24.00
N SER A 138 12.05 -7.93 -23.97
CA SER A 138 12.99 -7.35 -24.92
C SER A 138 13.75 -6.20 -24.28
N TYR A 139 14.98 -5.97 -24.74
CA TYR A 139 15.74 -4.78 -24.43
C TYR A 139 16.44 -4.31 -25.69
N ASN A 140 16.50 -3.00 -25.89
CA ASN A 140 17.22 -2.37 -26.98
C ASN A 140 18.35 -1.51 -26.40
N ILE A 141 19.59 -1.82 -26.76
CA ILE A 141 20.74 -0.99 -26.36
C ILE A 141 20.76 0.21 -27.31
N TYR A 142 20.54 1.40 -26.76
CA TYR A 142 20.69 2.63 -27.53
C TYR A 142 22.16 2.87 -27.87
N ASN A 143 22.56 2.45 -29.08
CA ASN A 143 23.87 2.69 -29.64
C ASN A 143 23.77 3.72 -30.77
N THR A 144 24.63 4.74 -30.73
CA THR A 144 24.73 5.77 -31.79
C THR A 144 25.85 5.48 -32.78
N ASP A 145 26.74 4.55 -32.45
CA ASP A 145 27.87 4.12 -33.26
C ASP A 145 27.64 2.69 -33.78
N PHE A 146 27.14 2.57 -35.02
CA PHE A 146 26.86 1.30 -35.70
C PHE A 146 28.12 0.58 -36.21
N TYR A 147 29.22 0.60 -35.48
CA TYR A 147 30.49 0.04 -35.98
C TYR A 147 30.45 -1.49 -36.09
N TRP A 148 29.65 -2.18 -35.28
CA TRP A 148 29.60 -3.65 -35.21
C TRP A 148 28.23 -4.28 -35.53
N ALA A 149 27.26 -3.51 -36.04
CA ALA A 149 25.92 -3.99 -36.41
C ALA A 149 25.34 -5.00 -35.38
N GLU A 150 25.23 -4.59 -34.12
CA GLU A 150 24.65 -5.44 -33.08
C GLU A 150 23.13 -5.59 -33.32
N ASP A 151 22.71 -6.79 -33.71
CA ASP A 151 21.29 -7.14 -33.90
C ASP A 151 20.54 -7.21 -32.56
N LEU A 152 19.25 -6.88 -32.62
CA LEU A 152 18.27 -7.06 -31.55
C LEU A 152 18.34 -8.50 -31.00
N LEU A 153 18.88 -8.66 -29.80
CA LEU A 153 18.86 -9.94 -29.08
C LEU A 153 17.48 -10.14 -28.45
N MET A 154 16.59 -10.80 -29.20
CA MET A 154 15.33 -11.34 -28.69
C MET A 154 15.60 -12.69 -28.01
N ASN A 155 14.95 -12.92 -26.87
CA ASN A 155 15.03 -14.19 -26.12
C ASN A 155 13.90 -15.14 -26.56
#